data_AF-A0A850G5S5-F1
#
_entry.id   AF-A0A850G5S5-F1
#
_cell.length_a   1.000
_cell.length_b   1.000
_cell.length_c   1.000
_cell.angle_alpha   90.00
_cell.angle_beta   90.00
_cell.angle_gamma   90.00
#
_symmetry.space_group_name_H-M   'P 1'
#
loop_
_entity.id
_entity.type
_entity.pdbx_description
1 polymer ?
#
loop_
_entity_poly.entity_id
_entity_poly.type
_entity_poly.pdbx_seq_one_letter_code
_entity_poly.pdbx_strand_id
1 'polypeptide(L)'
;MSACITTSEPNPDHCRYADGDQTCAERFDGERPFCSSSPCTPSGEGFYGCVDELPTDECYYACGDDKTVEEDGSCLTAGEGEGEGEGEGEGEGEGEGEGEGEGEGEGEAACMGDADCSEGAPFCDLGSGECVDCEGTADPDGACAAADPGQPLCHVGVCVACTEEDGSVCTGSTPLCEVETNTCVGCEEHGQCPESACNLAAGNCIDPGDILHVDGDAQTCPGGDGTEAMPYCTLLEAFVAAPAEALIIVHELTGNDPYVEDVALMGTAAVFGAPGEDPGWQGSNGAPALTVGGSGVLFMRDIMIAGTQNGAPGLEVVGGSAWVEQAKIVNNTGGGIVVDGGGALVLENSFVGGNENQRIIDVVDGQLSVVFSTIGAGFGNTARALACTDGSGSTIRNSIVVSYSDQPEIDCPNIQVVDSFTEADSGMTFDDLSGWFADFEGGDFHLAPGMYPPTIETTATWTPGDPPTDIDDDPRPTEEGPDFAGADRIP
;
A
#
# COMPACT_ATOMS: atom_id res chain seq x y z
N MET A 1 -10.11 28.23 -26.91
CA MET A 1 -11.45 27.61 -27.05
C MET A 1 -11.90 27.30 -25.64
N SER A 2 -12.92 28.00 -25.12
CA SER A 2 -13.44 27.72 -23.79
C SER A 2 -14.24 26.41 -23.85
N ALA A 3 -13.77 25.39 -23.13
CA ALA A 3 -14.57 24.21 -22.85
C ALA A 3 -15.65 24.59 -21.83
N CYS A 4 -16.90 24.26 -22.14
CA CYS A 4 -17.98 24.28 -21.16
C CYS A 4 -17.68 23.22 -20.10
N ILE A 5 -17.41 23.63 -18.85
CA ILE A 5 -17.62 22.74 -17.71
C ILE A 5 -19.14 22.65 -17.53
N THR A 6 -19.73 21.55 -17.99
CA THR A 6 -21.04 21.15 -17.51
C THR A 6 -20.84 20.59 -16.12
N THR A 7 -21.07 21.40 -15.09
CA THR A 7 -21.36 20.87 -13.76
C THR A 7 -22.68 20.11 -13.90
N SER A 8 -22.64 18.80 -14.05
CA SER A 8 -23.83 17.98 -13.91
C SER A 8 -24.27 18.11 -12.45
N GLU A 9 -25.31 18.90 -12.20
CA GLU A 9 -25.99 18.85 -10.92
C GLU A 9 -26.38 17.39 -10.66
N PRO A 10 -26.07 16.84 -9.46
CA PRO A 10 -26.45 15.48 -9.12
C PRO A 10 -27.94 15.29 -9.37
N ASN A 11 -28.32 14.23 -10.08
CA ASN A 11 -29.73 13.95 -10.33
C ASN A 11 -30.39 13.58 -8.99
N PRO A 12 -31.26 14.42 -8.41
CA PRO A 12 -31.86 14.14 -7.10
C PRO A 12 -32.79 12.91 -7.15
N ASP A 13 -33.22 12.49 -8.33
CA ASP A 13 -34.07 11.30 -8.50
C ASP A 13 -33.25 9.99 -8.60
N HIS A 14 -31.92 10.06 -8.52
CA HIS A 14 -31.03 8.90 -8.46
C HIS A 14 -31.16 8.22 -7.10
N CYS A 15 -31.21 6.89 -7.07
CA CYS A 15 -31.48 6.10 -5.86
C CYS A 15 -30.51 6.43 -4.71
N ARG A 16 -29.23 6.71 -5.03
CA ARG A 16 -28.22 7.11 -4.05
C ARG A 16 -28.57 8.36 -3.24
N TYR A 17 -29.39 9.27 -3.77
CA TYR A 17 -29.82 10.49 -3.07
C TYR A 17 -31.27 10.40 -2.57
N ALA A 18 -31.87 9.20 -2.65
CA ALA A 18 -33.22 8.88 -2.19
C ALA A 18 -33.12 7.73 -1.16
N ASP A 19 -34.17 6.91 -1.01
CA ASP A 19 -34.21 5.78 -0.07
C ASP A 19 -33.53 4.50 -0.63
N GLY A 20 -32.39 4.64 -1.31
CA GLY A 20 -31.57 3.53 -1.81
C GLY A 20 -32.35 2.41 -2.52
N ASP A 21 -32.24 1.19 -2.00
CA ASP A 21 -32.87 -0.02 -2.54
C ASP A 21 -34.39 0.04 -2.53
N GLN A 22 -34.99 0.69 -1.51
CA GLN A 22 -36.44 0.86 -1.46
C GLN A 22 -36.93 1.66 -2.67
N THR A 23 -36.21 2.72 -3.05
CA THR A 23 -36.53 3.51 -4.25
C THR A 23 -36.46 2.65 -5.51
N CYS A 24 -35.50 1.74 -5.59
CA CYS A 24 -35.30 0.85 -6.73
C CYS A 24 -36.38 -0.24 -6.81
N ALA A 25 -36.70 -0.88 -5.68
CA ALA A 25 -37.76 -1.88 -5.56
C ALA A 25 -39.15 -1.32 -5.92
N GLU A 26 -39.48 -0.12 -5.44
CA GLU A 26 -40.76 0.55 -5.73
C GLU A 26 -40.86 1.02 -7.20
N ARG A 27 -39.75 1.45 -7.80
CA ARG A 27 -39.74 2.03 -9.15
C ARG A 27 -39.76 0.97 -10.25
N PHE A 28 -39.14 -0.18 -10.00
CA PHE A 28 -38.96 -1.23 -11.00
C PHE A 28 -39.66 -2.54 -10.63
N ASP A 29 -40.63 -2.51 -9.71
CA ASP A 29 -41.42 -3.68 -9.27
C ASP A 29 -40.53 -4.88 -8.88
N GLY A 30 -39.36 -4.60 -8.29
CA GLY A 30 -38.36 -5.61 -7.88
C GLY A 30 -37.47 -6.19 -8.99
N GLU A 31 -37.60 -5.76 -10.26
CA GLU A 31 -36.71 -6.21 -11.35
C GLU A 31 -35.27 -5.67 -11.22
N ARG A 32 -35.11 -4.56 -10.51
CA ARG A 32 -33.82 -3.89 -10.24
C ARG A 32 -33.84 -3.40 -8.80
N PRO A 33 -33.66 -4.28 -7.81
CA PRO A 33 -33.89 -3.92 -6.41
C PRO A 33 -32.72 -3.17 -5.77
N PHE A 34 -31.54 -3.17 -6.39
CA PHE A 34 -30.32 -2.66 -5.75
C PHE A 34 -29.93 -1.29 -6.28
N CYS A 35 -29.47 -0.42 -5.39
CA CYS A 35 -28.99 0.91 -5.71
C CYS A 35 -27.47 0.97 -5.82
N SER A 36 -26.97 1.53 -6.93
CA SER A 36 -25.54 1.68 -7.20
C SER A 36 -25.21 3.01 -7.88
N SER A 37 -23.91 3.30 -8.00
CA SER A 37 -23.39 4.47 -8.72
C SER A 37 -22.78 4.12 -10.10
N SER A 38 -22.81 5.09 -11.01
CA SER A 38 -22.31 5.00 -12.40
C SER A 38 -20.84 4.54 -12.55
N PRO A 39 -19.85 4.97 -11.72
CA PRO A 39 -18.47 4.49 -11.88
C PRO A 39 -18.31 2.98 -11.62
N CYS A 40 -19.22 2.38 -10.84
CA CYS A 40 -19.14 0.98 -10.44
C CYS A 40 -19.95 0.03 -11.34
N THR A 41 -21.16 0.46 -11.73
CA THR A 41 -22.06 -0.36 -12.55
C THR A 41 -22.72 0.50 -13.63
N PRO A 42 -22.16 0.47 -14.85
CA PRO A 42 -22.75 1.15 -16.00
C PRO A 42 -24.17 0.67 -16.33
N SER A 43 -24.56 -0.53 -15.88
CA SER A 43 -25.91 -1.10 -16.05
C SER A 43 -27.02 -0.31 -15.33
N GLY A 44 -26.67 0.53 -14.35
CA GLY A 44 -27.58 1.45 -13.66
C GLY A 44 -27.77 2.79 -14.37
N GLU A 45 -26.95 3.11 -15.38
CA GLU A 45 -27.07 4.34 -16.16
C GLU A 45 -28.38 4.36 -16.96
N GLY A 46 -29.18 5.41 -16.76
CA GLY A 46 -30.52 5.52 -17.35
C GLY A 46 -31.63 4.83 -16.55
N PHE A 47 -31.29 4.10 -15.48
CA PHE A 47 -32.22 3.47 -14.54
C PHE A 47 -32.13 4.09 -13.15
N TYR A 48 -31.71 5.36 -13.06
CA TYR A 48 -31.56 6.10 -11.81
C TYR A 48 -30.64 5.42 -10.78
N GLY A 49 -29.64 4.65 -11.24
CA GLY A 49 -28.72 3.91 -10.38
C GLY A 49 -29.20 2.51 -10.00
N CYS A 50 -30.42 2.11 -10.41
CA CYS A 50 -30.98 0.81 -10.03
C CYS A 50 -30.48 -0.32 -10.94
N VAL A 51 -29.95 -1.37 -10.31
CA VAL A 51 -29.38 -2.57 -10.94
C VAL A 51 -30.07 -3.83 -10.43
N ASP A 52 -29.99 -4.89 -11.23
CA ASP A 52 -30.59 -6.21 -11.00
C ASP A 52 -29.68 -7.16 -10.20
N GLU A 53 -28.37 -6.96 -10.25
CA GLU A 53 -27.37 -7.69 -9.48
C GLU A 53 -26.87 -6.84 -8.31
N LEU A 54 -26.62 -7.49 -7.17
CA LEU A 54 -26.11 -6.83 -5.97
C LEU A 54 -24.72 -6.23 -6.25
N PRO A 55 -24.50 -4.91 -6.07
CA PRO A 55 -23.19 -4.29 -6.23
C PRO A 55 -22.19 -4.73 -5.14
N THR A 56 -20.91 -4.43 -5.35
CA THR A 56 -19.90 -4.51 -4.28
C THR A 56 -20.18 -3.50 -3.17
N ASP A 57 -19.71 -3.75 -1.94
CA ASP A 57 -20.02 -2.92 -0.77
C ASP A 57 -19.62 -1.45 -0.96
N GLU A 58 -18.44 -1.19 -1.53
CA GLU A 58 -17.93 0.14 -1.95
C GLU A 58 -18.85 0.89 -2.95
N CYS A 59 -19.78 0.19 -3.58
CA CYS A 59 -20.63 0.69 -4.65
C CYS A 59 -22.11 0.52 -4.36
N TYR A 60 -22.45 -0.09 -3.22
CA TYR A 60 -23.81 -0.44 -2.87
C TYR A 60 -24.38 0.60 -1.90
N TYR A 61 -25.43 1.32 -2.35
CA TYR A 61 -26.06 2.42 -1.62
C TYR A 61 -27.42 1.97 -1.09
N ALA A 62 -27.44 0.89 -0.31
CA ALA A 62 -28.67 0.23 0.13
C ALA A 62 -29.66 1.20 0.80
N CYS A 63 -29.14 2.16 1.58
CA CYS A 63 -29.94 3.12 2.33
C CYS A 63 -30.05 4.49 1.64
N GLY A 64 -29.30 4.71 0.56
CA GLY A 64 -29.17 6.01 -0.10
C GLY A 64 -28.37 7.03 0.72
N ASP A 65 -28.87 8.26 0.81
CA ASP A 65 -28.22 9.39 1.52
C ASP A 65 -26.75 9.67 1.15
N ASP A 66 -26.37 9.26 -0.04
CA ASP A 66 -25.00 9.35 -0.57
C ASP A 66 -23.96 8.53 0.20
N LYS A 67 -24.41 7.48 0.89
CA LYS A 67 -23.55 6.58 1.66
C LYS A 67 -23.56 5.16 1.14
N THR A 68 -22.40 4.53 1.11
CA THR A 68 -22.28 3.10 0.81
C THR A 68 -22.66 2.26 2.03
N VAL A 69 -22.83 0.95 1.86
CA VAL A 69 -23.08 0.04 2.99
C VAL A 69 -21.90 -0.07 3.95
N GLU A 70 -20.68 0.25 3.50
CA GLU A 70 -19.50 0.38 4.36
C GLU A 70 -19.62 1.56 5.32
N GLU A 71 -20.28 2.63 4.88
CA GLU A 71 -20.52 3.83 5.67
C GLU A 71 -21.82 3.76 6.48
N ASP A 72 -22.89 3.14 5.95
CA ASP A 72 -24.20 3.01 6.57
C ASP A 72 -25.00 1.80 6.02
N GLY A 73 -24.85 0.64 6.67
CA GLY A 73 -25.60 -0.59 6.36
C GLY A 73 -26.90 -0.75 7.16
N SER A 74 -27.43 0.30 7.79
CA SER A 74 -28.55 0.18 8.75
C SER A 74 -29.85 -0.38 8.14
N CYS A 75 -30.08 -0.18 6.85
CA CYS A 75 -31.24 -0.71 6.12
C CYS A 75 -31.11 -2.19 5.72
N LEU A 76 -29.92 -2.79 5.79
CA LEU A 76 -29.72 -4.22 5.50
C LEU A 76 -30.31 -5.14 6.58
N THR A 77 -30.54 -4.60 7.79
CA THR A 77 -31.05 -5.35 8.94
C THR A 77 -32.55 -5.13 9.20
N ALA A 78 -33.20 -4.27 8.44
CA ALA A 78 -34.63 -3.94 8.59
C ALA A 78 -35.53 -4.94 7.85
N GLY A 79 -35.35 -6.22 8.16
CA GLY A 79 -36.05 -7.35 7.55
C GLY A 79 -37.17 -7.95 8.39
N GLU A 80 -37.64 -7.33 9.48
CA GLU A 80 -38.87 -7.76 10.17
C GLU A 80 -39.65 -6.52 10.67
N GLY A 81 -40.86 -6.34 10.14
CA GLY A 81 -41.72 -5.21 10.49
C GLY A 81 -42.72 -5.56 11.58
N GLU A 82 -43.01 -4.61 12.46
CA GLU A 82 -44.30 -4.38 13.16
C GLU A 82 -44.30 -2.87 13.54
N GLY A 83 -45.30 -2.05 13.27
CA GLY A 83 -46.72 -2.22 13.55
C GLY A 83 -47.08 -1.36 14.76
N GLU A 84 -47.48 -0.10 14.53
CA GLU A 84 -47.91 0.84 15.58
C GLU A 84 -49.14 0.34 16.37
N GLY A 85 -49.14 0.56 17.68
CA GLY A 85 -50.30 0.33 18.53
C GLY A 85 -50.14 0.83 19.97
N GLU A 86 -50.35 2.13 20.20
CA GLU A 86 -50.53 2.67 21.55
C GLU A 86 -51.88 2.22 22.15
N GLY A 87 -51.85 1.69 23.38
CA GLY A 87 -53.04 1.34 24.14
C GLY A 87 -52.75 1.17 25.62
N GLU A 88 -52.90 2.25 26.39
CA GLU A 88 -53.06 2.18 27.85
C GLU A 88 -54.46 1.63 28.22
N GLY A 89 -54.55 0.83 29.29
CA GLY A 89 -55.84 0.56 29.92
C GLY A 89 -55.90 -0.69 30.79
N GLU A 90 -55.92 -0.46 32.10
CA GLU A 90 -56.08 -1.44 33.18
C GLU A 90 -57.27 -2.38 33.05
N GLY A 91 -57.13 -3.60 33.58
CA GLY A 91 -58.23 -4.55 33.74
C GLY A 91 -57.85 -5.73 34.61
N GLU A 92 -58.07 -5.60 35.91
CA GLU A 92 -58.10 -6.73 36.84
C GLU A 92 -59.11 -7.79 36.38
N GLY A 93 -58.69 -9.05 36.42
CA GLY A 93 -59.53 -10.19 36.06
C GLY A 93 -58.99 -11.47 36.67
N GLU A 94 -59.39 -11.74 37.91
CA GLU A 94 -59.27 -13.05 38.53
C GLU A 94 -59.98 -14.10 37.69
N GLY A 95 -59.27 -15.18 37.37
CA GLY A 95 -59.79 -16.32 36.63
C GLY A 95 -58.98 -17.56 36.97
N GLU A 96 -59.36 -18.22 38.07
CA GLU A 96 -58.93 -19.58 38.36
C GLU A 96 -59.39 -20.51 37.22
N GLY A 97 -58.41 -21.16 36.60
CA GLY A 97 -58.62 -22.17 35.58
C GLY A 97 -57.51 -23.20 35.68
N GLU A 98 -57.73 -24.19 36.53
CA GLU A 98 -56.95 -25.44 36.52
C GLU A 98 -57.09 -26.10 35.16
N GLY A 99 -55.99 -26.13 34.42
CA GLY A 99 -55.82 -26.88 33.19
C GLY A 99 -54.44 -27.52 33.24
N GLU A 100 -54.36 -28.71 33.81
CA GLU A 100 -53.22 -29.60 33.64
C GLU A 100 -53.09 -29.95 32.16
N GLY A 101 -52.13 -29.28 31.50
CA GLY A 101 -51.57 -29.68 30.22
C GLY A 101 -50.09 -29.98 30.46
N GLU A 102 -49.80 -31.23 30.83
CA GLU A 102 -48.46 -31.77 30.67
C GLU A 102 -48.15 -31.85 29.17
N GLY A 103 -47.52 -30.80 28.65
CA GLY A 103 -46.80 -30.82 27.38
C GLY A 103 -45.43 -31.42 27.63
N GLU A 104 -45.34 -32.73 27.45
CA GLU A 104 -44.08 -33.46 27.45
C GLU A 104 -43.17 -32.98 26.31
N GLY A 105 -41.95 -32.58 26.67
CA GLY A 105 -40.73 -32.70 25.89
C GLY A 105 -40.75 -32.19 24.46
N GLU A 106 -40.41 -30.91 24.27
CA GLU A 106 -39.55 -30.55 23.14
C GLU A 106 -38.18 -31.18 23.41
N GLY A 107 -38.04 -32.47 23.08
CA GLY A 107 -36.72 -33.02 22.82
C GLY A 107 -36.17 -32.19 21.68
N GLU A 108 -35.03 -31.54 21.90
CA GLU A 108 -34.23 -30.89 20.86
C GLU A 108 -34.29 -31.80 19.63
N ALA A 109 -34.94 -31.30 18.57
CA ALA A 109 -35.08 -32.08 17.36
C ALA A 109 -33.65 -32.36 16.88
N ALA A 110 -33.28 -33.65 16.82
CA ALA A 110 -31.97 -34.05 16.37
C ALA A 110 -31.69 -33.37 15.02
N CYS A 111 -30.52 -32.75 14.90
CA CYS A 111 -30.12 -32.12 13.64
C CYS A 111 -30.02 -33.19 12.54
N MET A 112 -30.40 -32.83 11.32
CA MET A 112 -30.33 -33.70 10.13
C MET A 112 -29.26 -33.22 9.14
N GLY A 113 -28.70 -32.03 9.35
CA GLY A 113 -27.51 -31.50 8.70
C GLY A 113 -27.09 -30.14 9.31
N ASP A 114 -25.99 -29.59 8.84
CA ASP A 114 -25.39 -28.36 9.39
C ASP A 114 -26.33 -27.14 9.32
N ALA A 115 -27.24 -27.13 8.32
CA ALA A 115 -28.26 -26.09 8.19
C ALA A 115 -29.30 -26.06 9.33
N ASP A 116 -29.38 -27.12 10.16
CA ASP A 116 -30.26 -27.18 11.33
C ASP A 116 -29.58 -26.59 12.59
N CYS A 117 -28.31 -26.21 12.49
CA CYS A 117 -27.48 -25.76 13.60
C CYS A 117 -27.24 -24.24 13.58
N SER A 118 -26.75 -23.69 14.71
CA SER A 118 -26.55 -22.25 14.91
C SER A 118 -25.08 -21.91 15.10
N GLU A 119 -24.71 -20.62 15.03
CA GLU A 119 -23.30 -20.17 14.99
C GLU A 119 -22.41 -20.67 16.15
N GLY A 120 -22.97 -20.95 17.33
CA GLY A 120 -22.18 -21.48 18.47
C GLY A 120 -21.85 -22.97 18.39
N ALA A 121 -22.51 -23.71 17.49
CA ALA A 121 -22.31 -25.13 17.27
C ALA A 121 -22.80 -25.48 15.85
N PRO A 122 -22.13 -25.01 14.78
CA PRO A 122 -22.70 -24.97 13.44
C PRO A 122 -22.71 -26.32 12.72
N PHE A 123 -22.09 -27.36 13.29
CA PHE A 123 -21.95 -28.66 12.64
C PHE A 123 -22.89 -29.69 13.24
N CYS A 124 -23.55 -30.47 12.40
CA CYS A 124 -24.41 -31.55 12.87
C CYS A 124 -23.64 -32.88 12.93
N ASP A 125 -23.42 -33.41 14.13
CA ASP A 125 -22.92 -34.79 14.25
C ASP A 125 -24.05 -35.78 13.94
N LEU A 126 -24.06 -36.31 12.72
CA LEU A 126 -25.06 -37.31 12.28
C LEU A 126 -25.05 -38.61 13.11
N GLY A 127 -24.00 -38.85 13.90
CA GLY A 127 -23.92 -40.00 14.81
C GLY A 127 -24.76 -39.83 16.08
N SER A 128 -24.75 -38.64 16.67
CA SER A 128 -25.50 -38.29 17.89
C SER A 128 -26.82 -37.57 17.59
N GLY A 129 -26.90 -36.85 16.48
CA GLY A 129 -27.97 -35.91 16.17
C GLY A 129 -27.85 -34.58 16.92
N GLU A 130 -26.69 -34.29 17.52
CA GLU A 130 -26.42 -33.06 18.28
C GLU A 130 -25.64 -32.06 17.40
N CYS A 131 -25.97 -30.78 17.56
CA CYS A 131 -25.16 -29.70 17.01
C CYS A 131 -23.90 -29.51 17.85
N VAL A 132 -22.74 -29.52 17.20
CA VAL A 132 -21.40 -29.43 17.80
C VAL A 132 -20.59 -28.32 17.15
N ASP A 133 -19.54 -27.88 17.84
CA ASP A 133 -18.50 -27.04 17.25
C ASP A 133 -17.61 -27.86 16.28
N CYS A 134 -16.63 -27.21 15.64
CA CYS A 134 -15.76 -27.89 14.69
C CYS A 134 -14.91 -29.00 15.37
N GLU A 135 -14.54 -28.86 16.65
CA GLU A 135 -13.77 -29.86 17.40
C GLU A 135 -14.59 -31.13 17.68
N GLY A 136 -15.92 -31.00 17.77
CA GLY A 136 -16.84 -32.12 17.92
C GLY A 136 -17.02 -32.98 16.67
N THR A 137 -16.50 -32.55 15.52
CA THR A 137 -16.61 -33.31 14.26
C THR A 137 -15.49 -34.35 14.12
N ALA A 138 -15.66 -35.31 13.20
CA ALA A 138 -14.66 -36.35 12.95
C ALA A 138 -13.42 -35.86 12.19
N ASP A 139 -13.54 -34.72 11.50
CA ASP A 139 -12.51 -34.06 10.70
C ASP A 139 -12.69 -32.54 10.87
N PRO A 140 -12.17 -31.95 11.97
CA PRO A 140 -12.44 -30.55 12.34
C PRO A 140 -12.12 -29.54 11.24
N ASP A 141 -10.93 -29.63 10.65
CA ASP A 141 -10.53 -28.73 9.55
C ASP A 141 -11.31 -29.06 8.27
N GLY A 142 -11.55 -30.35 7.99
CA GLY A 142 -12.38 -30.74 6.85
C GLY A 142 -13.81 -30.20 6.93
N ALA A 143 -14.38 -30.12 8.13
CA ALA A 143 -15.69 -29.53 8.38
C ALA A 143 -15.67 -28.01 8.15
N CYS A 144 -14.69 -27.31 8.71
CA CYS A 144 -14.50 -25.88 8.50
C CYS A 144 -14.27 -25.53 7.03
N ALA A 145 -13.35 -26.21 6.34
CA ALA A 145 -13.06 -25.98 4.92
C ALA A 145 -14.25 -26.28 3.99
N ALA A 146 -15.14 -27.20 4.38
CA ALA A 146 -16.36 -27.48 3.64
C ALA A 146 -17.45 -26.43 3.88
N ALA A 147 -17.52 -25.86 5.09
CA ALA A 147 -18.45 -24.80 5.45
C ALA A 147 -18.04 -23.46 4.84
N ASP A 148 -16.78 -23.07 4.98
CA ASP A 148 -16.20 -21.86 4.41
C ASP A 148 -14.76 -22.11 3.93
N PRO A 149 -14.49 -22.08 2.62
CA PRO A 149 -13.13 -22.18 2.08
C PRO A 149 -12.18 -21.07 2.56
N GLY A 150 -12.68 -19.93 3.03
CA GLY A 150 -11.90 -18.83 3.60
C GLY A 150 -11.55 -19.02 5.07
N GLN A 151 -12.17 -19.98 5.76
CA GLN A 151 -11.90 -20.33 7.16
C GLN A 151 -11.71 -21.84 7.32
N PRO A 152 -10.67 -22.43 6.70
CA PRO A 152 -10.56 -23.88 6.58
C PRO A 152 -10.09 -24.58 7.86
N LEU A 153 -9.67 -23.86 8.91
CA LEU A 153 -9.06 -24.48 10.09
C LEU A 153 -9.99 -24.40 11.29
N CYS A 154 -10.05 -25.46 12.08
CA CYS A 154 -10.74 -25.46 13.36
C CYS A 154 -9.76 -25.07 14.49
N HIS A 155 -10.03 -23.95 15.16
CA HIS A 155 -9.24 -23.49 16.30
C HIS A 155 -10.16 -23.14 17.49
N VAL A 156 -10.03 -23.90 18.58
CA VAL A 156 -10.79 -23.67 19.84
C VAL A 156 -12.30 -23.65 19.61
N GLY A 157 -12.79 -24.61 18.82
CA GLY A 157 -14.21 -24.76 18.47
C GLY A 157 -14.74 -23.75 17.44
N VAL A 158 -13.89 -22.89 16.86
CA VAL A 158 -14.29 -21.89 15.87
C VAL A 158 -13.51 -22.11 14.57
N CYS A 159 -14.17 -21.95 13.43
CA CYS A 159 -13.49 -21.96 12.14
C CYS A 159 -12.74 -20.63 11.94
N VAL A 160 -11.48 -20.71 11.53
CA VAL A 160 -10.60 -19.56 11.34
C VAL A 160 -9.83 -19.69 10.02
N ALA A 161 -9.34 -18.58 9.50
CA ALA A 161 -8.60 -18.57 8.24
C ALA A 161 -7.24 -19.26 8.38
N CYS A 162 -6.56 -19.04 9.49
CA CYS A 162 -5.21 -19.53 9.73
C CYS A 162 -4.93 -19.63 11.23
N THR A 163 -3.83 -20.29 11.60
CA THR A 163 -3.30 -20.30 12.97
C THR A 163 -1.77 -20.16 12.92
N GLU A 164 -1.12 -19.97 14.07
CA GLU A 164 0.35 -19.96 14.16
C GLU A 164 0.97 -21.26 13.61
N GLU A 165 0.31 -22.40 13.82
CA GLU A 165 0.81 -23.72 13.40
C GLU A 165 0.60 -23.98 11.89
N ASP A 166 -0.45 -23.38 11.31
CA ASP A 166 -0.89 -23.65 9.93
C ASP A 166 -1.03 -22.36 9.09
N GLY A 167 -0.07 -21.44 9.22
CA GLY A 167 -0.06 -20.20 8.44
C GLY A 167 0.07 -20.39 6.92
N SER A 168 0.58 -21.54 6.46
CA SER A 168 0.78 -21.83 5.03
C SER A 168 -0.50 -21.96 4.20
N VAL A 169 -1.67 -21.95 4.86
CA VAL A 169 -2.97 -21.88 4.19
C VAL A 169 -3.24 -20.48 3.60
N CYS A 170 -2.61 -19.45 4.17
CA CYS A 170 -2.64 -18.10 3.65
C CYS A 170 -1.82 -18.03 2.35
N THR A 171 -2.48 -17.68 1.24
CA THR A 171 -1.90 -17.66 -0.10
C THR A 171 -2.43 -16.47 -0.90
N GLY A 172 -1.85 -16.22 -2.08
CA GLY A 172 -2.27 -15.11 -2.93
C GLY A 172 -1.96 -13.75 -2.30
N SER A 173 -2.92 -12.82 -2.32
CA SER A 173 -2.77 -11.45 -1.82
C SER A 173 -2.79 -11.33 -0.29
N THR A 174 -3.03 -12.44 0.42
CA THR A 174 -3.00 -12.48 1.88
C THR A 174 -2.13 -13.67 2.34
N PRO A 175 -0.80 -13.60 2.19
CA PRO A 175 0.10 -14.72 2.46
C PRO A 175 0.46 -14.88 3.95
N LEU A 176 0.12 -13.90 4.80
CA LEU A 176 0.51 -13.88 6.21
C LEU A 176 -0.67 -14.23 7.10
N CYS A 177 -0.41 -14.96 8.18
CA CYS A 177 -1.40 -15.18 9.23
C CYS A 177 -1.23 -14.14 10.34
N GLU A 178 -2.23 -13.27 10.51
CA GLU A 178 -2.31 -12.44 11.71
C GLU A 178 -2.88 -13.29 12.86
N VAL A 179 -2.01 -13.69 13.78
CA VAL A 179 -2.31 -14.69 14.82
C VAL A 179 -3.26 -14.13 15.88
N GLU A 180 -3.27 -12.81 16.11
CA GLU A 180 -4.18 -12.21 17.08
C GLU A 180 -5.65 -12.29 16.63
N THR A 181 -5.89 -12.18 15.32
CA THR A 181 -7.23 -12.20 14.71
C THR A 181 -7.54 -13.51 14.01
N ASN A 182 -6.55 -14.40 13.82
CA ASN A 182 -6.62 -15.63 13.01
C ASN A 182 -7.12 -15.38 11.58
N THR A 183 -6.71 -14.25 10.98
CA THR A 183 -7.06 -13.84 9.63
C THR A 183 -5.85 -13.82 8.72
N CYS A 184 -6.01 -14.22 7.46
CA CYS A 184 -4.97 -14.00 6.47
C CYS A 184 -4.93 -12.52 6.07
N VAL A 185 -3.74 -11.91 6.10
CA VAL A 185 -3.50 -10.50 5.74
C VAL A 185 -2.41 -10.40 4.68
N GLY A 186 -2.43 -9.28 3.94
CA GLY A 186 -1.37 -8.94 2.99
C GLY A 186 -0.07 -8.61 3.71
N CYS A 187 1.06 -8.77 3.04
CA CYS A 187 2.31 -8.17 3.50
C CYS A 187 2.27 -6.64 3.28
N GLU A 188 2.88 -5.93 4.20
CA GLU A 188 3.01 -4.47 4.26
C GLU A 188 4.48 -4.02 4.29
N GLU A 189 5.41 -4.95 4.55
CA GLU A 189 6.86 -4.71 4.49
C GLU A 189 7.59 -5.93 3.91
N HIS A 190 8.74 -5.69 3.26
CA HIS A 190 9.51 -6.76 2.63
C HIS A 190 9.99 -7.83 3.64
N GLY A 191 10.25 -7.44 4.90
CA GLY A 191 10.70 -8.36 5.96
C GLY A 191 9.69 -9.45 6.32
N GLN A 192 8.40 -9.26 6.03
CA GLN A 192 7.36 -10.27 6.23
C GLN A 192 7.40 -11.39 5.17
N CYS A 193 8.18 -11.21 4.09
CA CYS A 193 8.41 -12.21 3.06
C CYS A 193 9.88 -12.69 3.12
N PRO A 194 10.30 -13.47 4.12
CA PRO A 194 11.71 -13.78 4.39
C PRO A 194 12.42 -14.60 3.30
N GLU A 195 11.65 -15.27 2.43
CA GLU A 195 12.20 -16.01 1.28
C GLU A 195 12.23 -15.17 -0.01
N SER A 196 11.68 -13.94 0.00
CA SER A 196 11.59 -13.07 -1.18
C SER A 196 11.39 -11.60 -0.77
N ALA A 197 10.37 -10.94 -1.31
CA ALA A 197 10.01 -9.56 -1.02
C ALA A 197 8.49 -9.40 -1.10
N CYS A 198 7.95 -8.46 -0.34
CA CYS A 198 6.56 -8.07 -0.46
C CYS A 198 6.31 -7.26 -1.74
N ASN A 199 5.25 -7.58 -2.47
CA ASN A 199 4.66 -6.67 -3.44
C ASN A 199 3.74 -5.71 -2.70
N LEU A 200 4.27 -4.55 -2.30
CA LEU A 200 3.56 -3.56 -1.48
C LEU A 200 2.29 -3.02 -2.16
N ALA A 201 2.15 -3.19 -3.49
CA ALA A 201 0.96 -2.78 -4.21
C ALA A 201 -0.18 -3.82 -4.15
N ALA A 202 0.15 -5.11 -3.98
CA ALA A 202 -0.82 -6.21 -4.05
C ALA A 202 -0.92 -7.06 -2.77
N GLY A 203 -0.01 -6.87 -1.81
CA GLY A 203 0.01 -7.57 -0.52
C GLY A 203 0.47 -9.04 -0.59
N ASN A 204 0.88 -9.55 -1.75
CA ASN A 204 1.47 -10.88 -1.87
C ASN A 204 2.99 -10.87 -1.72
N CYS A 205 3.57 -11.99 -1.28
CA CYS A 205 5.00 -12.22 -1.41
C CYS A 205 5.33 -12.66 -2.84
N ILE A 206 6.44 -12.17 -3.39
CA ILE A 206 6.98 -12.61 -4.67
C ILE A 206 7.37 -14.10 -4.58
N ASP A 207 7.14 -14.90 -5.62
CA ASP A 207 7.50 -16.32 -5.62
C ASP A 207 9.03 -16.48 -5.46
N PRO A 208 9.52 -17.27 -4.48
CA PRO A 208 10.96 -17.55 -4.34
C PRO A 208 11.60 -18.20 -5.58
N GLY A 209 10.81 -18.81 -6.46
CA GLY A 209 11.26 -19.32 -7.76
C GLY A 209 11.51 -18.23 -8.81
N ASP A 210 11.02 -17.02 -8.58
CA ASP A 210 11.12 -15.86 -9.48
C ASP A 210 12.18 -14.83 -8.98
N ILE A 211 13.16 -15.32 -8.21
CA ILE A 211 14.31 -14.54 -7.76
C ILE A 211 15.44 -14.66 -8.80
N LEU A 212 15.90 -13.50 -9.29
CA LEU A 212 17.00 -13.38 -10.24
C LEU A 212 18.17 -12.63 -9.60
N HIS A 213 19.39 -13.06 -9.87
CA HIS A 213 20.60 -12.39 -9.45
C HIS A 213 21.30 -11.74 -10.64
N VAL A 214 21.84 -10.54 -10.42
CA VAL A 214 22.70 -9.83 -11.36
C VAL A 214 24.06 -9.61 -10.71
N ASP A 215 25.10 -10.13 -11.34
CA ASP A 215 26.50 -9.95 -10.93
C ASP A 215 27.34 -9.90 -12.21
N GLY A 216 27.71 -8.68 -12.60
CA GLY A 216 28.43 -8.43 -13.85
C GLY A 216 29.90 -8.79 -13.84
N ASP A 217 30.49 -9.08 -12.67
CA ASP A 217 31.90 -9.47 -12.55
C ASP A 217 32.12 -10.94 -12.16
N ALA A 218 31.04 -11.62 -11.76
CA ALA A 218 30.99 -13.07 -11.63
C ALA A 218 31.48 -13.76 -12.90
N GLN A 219 32.49 -14.62 -12.72
CA GLN A 219 33.04 -15.42 -13.82
C GLN A 219 32.02 -16.41 -14.41
N THR A 220 30.95 -16.69 -13.67
CA THR A 220 29.84 -17.57 -14.06
C THR A 220 28.70 -16.84 -14.75
N CYS A 221 28.68 -15.50 -14.78
CA CYS A 221 27.58 -14.75 -15.38
C CYS A 221 27.41 -14.96 -16.91
N PRO A 222 28.46 -15.19 -17.72
CA PRO A 222 28.27 -15.31 -19.17
C PRO A 222 27.40 -16.50 -19.55
N GLY A 223 26.16 -16.23 -19.99
CA GLY A 223 25.16 -17.25 -20.28
C GLY A 223 24.48 -17.82 -19.03
N GLY A 224 24.46 -17.04 -17.94
CA GLY A 224 23.78 -17.37 -16.71
C GLY A 224 22.27 -17.53 -16.88
N ASP A 225 21.66 -18.21 -15.92
CA ASP A 225 20.23 -18.47 -15.86
C ASP A 225 19.50 -17.62 -14.81
N GLY A 226 20.22 -16.67 -14.19
CA GLY A 226 19.68 -15.77 -13.18
C GLY A 226 19.73 -16.35 -11.77
N THR A 227 20.17 -17.59 -11.58
CA THR A 227 20.39 -18.14 -10.24
C THR A 227 21.60 -17.49 -9.57
N GLU A 228 21.67 -17.50 -8.23
CA GLU A 228 22.85 -17.01 -7.49
C GLU A 228 24.17 -17.67 -7.96
N ALA A 229 24.12 -18.94 -8.37
CA ALA A 229 25.29 -19.67 -8.85
C ALA A 229 25.71 -19.29 -10.28
N MET A 230 24.75 -18.85 -11.11
CA MET A 230 24.95 -18.43 -12.51
C MET A 230 24.11 -17.18 -12.79
N PRO A 231 24.50 -16.04 -12.20
CA PRO A 231 23.73 -14.80 -12.26
C PRO A 231 23.73 -14.22 -13.68
N TYR A 232 22.85 -13.27 -13.96
CA TYR A 232 22.94 -12.47 -15.18
C TYR A 232 24.10 -11.48 -15.10
N CYS A 233 24.71 -11.15 -16.25
CA CYS A 233 25.82 -10.20 -16.26
C CYS A 233 25.34 -8.74 -16.22
N THR A 234 24.11 -8.49 -16.66
CA THR A 234 23.59 -7.13 -16.85
C THR A 234 22.19 -7.02 -16.27
N LEU A 235 21.80 -5.80 -15.87
CA LEU A 235 20.44 -5.55 -15.40
C LEU A 235 19.43 -5.82 -16.52
N LEU A 236 19.73 -5.39 -17.75
CA LEU A 236 18.87 -5.62 -18.90
C LEU A 236 18.59 -7.12 -19.16
N GLU A 237 19.56 -8.00 -18.95
CA GLU A 237 19.36 -9.45 -19.08
C GLU A 237 18.34 -9.96 -18.05
N ALA A 238 18.47 -9.54 -16.78
CA ALA A 238 17.53 -9.90 -15.73
C ALA A 238 16.12 -9.37 -16.00
N PHE A 239 15.97 -8.10 -16.37
CA PHE A 239 14.65 -7.51 -16.66
C PHE A 239 13.97 -8.14 -17.89
N VAL A 240 14.73 -8.61 -18.88
CA VAL A 240 14.18 -9.32 -20.04
C VAL A 240 13.76 -10.75 -19.68
N ALA A 241 14.49 -11.39 -18.78
CA ALA A 241 14.21 -12.74 -18.32
C ALA A 241 13.14 -12.80 -17.22
N ALA A 242 12.91 -11.69 -16.53
CA ALA A 242 11.97 -11.58 -15.43
C ALA A 242 10.56 -12.05 -15.85
N PRO A 243 9.91 -12.88 -15.01
CA PRO A 243 8.48 -13.17 -15.15
C PRO A 243 7.63 -11.90 -14.92
N ALA A 244 6.31 -12.05 -14.84
CA ALA A 244 5.40 -10.91 -14.66
C ALA A 244 5.67 -10.13 -13.37
N GLU A 245 6.17 -10.83 -12.35
CA GLU A 245 6.54 -10.32 -11.03
C GLU A 245 7.83 -11.04 -10.60
N ALA A 246 8.87 -10.29 -10.27
CA ALA A 246 10.18 -10.86 -9.95
C ALA A 246 10.89 -10.06 -8.86
N LEU A 247 11.76 -10.73 -8.10
CA LEU A 247 12.75 -10.09 -7.24
C LEU A 247 14.12 -10.19 -7.93
N ILE A 248 14.75 -9.05 -8.17
CA ILE A 248 16.07 -8.94 -8.76
C ILE A 248 17.05 -8.48 -7.68
N ILE A 249 17.98 -9.36 -7.32
CA ILE A 249 19.07 -9.08 -6.38
C ILE A 249 20.30 -8.64 -7.18
N VAL A 250 20.77 -7.44 -6.93
CA VAL A 250 21.88 -6.80 -7.66
C VAL A 250 23.13 -6.83 -6.79
N HIS A 251 24.18 -7.48 -7.26
CA HIS A 251 25.48 -7.51 -6.60
C HIS A 251 26.35 -6.35 -7.12
N GLU A 252 27.17 -5.78 -6.24
CA GLU A 252 28.09 -4.69 -6.56
C GLU A 252 29.18 -5.13 -7.53
N LEU A 253 29.57 -4.26 -8.46
CA LEU A 253 30.74 -4.52 -9.31
C LEU A 253 32.03 -4.14 -8.58
N THR A 254 33.08 -4.90 -8.83
CA THR A 254 34.41 -4.66 -8.29
C THR A 254 34.85 -3.21 -8.47
N GLY A 255 35.21 -2.56 -7.36
CA GLY A 255 35.73 -1.19 -7.38
C GLY A 255 34.64 -0.12 -7.39
N ASN A 256 33.39 -0.49 -7.11
CA ASN A 256 32.22 0.39 -7.06
C ASN A 256 31.92 1.01 -8.44
N ASP A 257 32.24 0.28 -9.50
CA ASP A 257 31.83 0.65 -10.85
C ASP A 257 30.31 0.45 -10.98
N PRO A 258 29.56 1.34 -11.65
CA PRO A 258 28.13 1.16 -11.82
C PRO A 258 27.80 0.23 -13.00
N TYR A 259 26.65 -0.43 -12.94
CA TYR A 259 25.98 -0.95 -14.14
C TYR A 259 25.56 0.24 -15.02
N VAL A 260 26.13 0.36 -16.22
CA VAL A 260 25.85 1.48 -17.14
C VAL A 260 24.81 1.07 -18.17
N GLU A 261 23.54 1.16 -17.80
CA GLU A 261 22.41 0.61 -18.56
C GLU A 261 21.16 1.50 -18.40
N ASP A 262 20.31 1.50 -19.42
CA ASP A 262 18.97 2.08 -19.38
C ASP A 262 17.94 0.97 -19.50
N VAL A 263 17.04 0.87 -18.51
CA VAL A 263 16.01 -0.17 -18.44
C VAL A 263 14.63 0.47 -18.40
N ALA A 264 13.67 -0.14 -19.11
CA ALA A 264 12.26 0.23 -19.03
C ALA A 264 11.46 -0.90 -18.38
N LEU A 265 10.82 -0.62 -17.25
CA LEU A 265 9.95 -1.54 -16.53
C LEU A 265 8.49 -1.36 -16.95
N MET A 266 7.85 -2.45 -17.36
CA MET A 266 6.42 -2.47 -17.75
C MET A 266 5.59 -3.48 -16.95
N GLY A 267 6.22 -4.29 -16.09
CA GLY A 267 5.59 -5.24 -15.17
C GLY A 267 5.95 -4.93 -13.72
N THR A 268 5.92 -5.92 -12.84
CA THR A 268 6.28 -5.74 -11.43
C THR A 268 7.69 -6.24 -11.16
N ALA A 269 8.52 -5.43 -10.51
CA ALA A 269 9.86 -5.85 -10.08
C ALA A 269 10.21 -5.25 -8.72
N ALA A 270 10.63 -6.12 -7.81
CA ALA A 270 11.45 -5.71 -6.67
C ALA A 270 12.93 -5.76 -7.10
N VAL A 271 13.70 -4.71 -6.84
CA VAL A 271 15.10 -4.56 -7.24
C VAL A 271 15.91 -4.16 -6.01
N PHE A 272 16.59 -5.13 -5.41
CA PHE A 272 17.30 -4.95 -4.14
C PHE A 272 18.81 -5.09 -4.33
N GLY A 273 19.57 -4.30 -3.58
CA GLY A 273 20.98 -4.55 -3.40
C GLY A 273 21.22 -5.88 -2.66
N ALA A 274 22.28 -6.59 -3.04
CA ALA A 274 22.70 -7.76 -2.29
C ALA A 274 23.08 -7.36 -0.85
N PRO A 275 22.77 -8.18 0.17
CA PRO A 275 23.00 -7.80 1.57
C PRO A 275 24.45 -7.39 1.87
N GLY A 276 24.63 -6.16 2.34
CA GLY A 276 25.94 -5.61 2.70
C GLY A 276 26.74 -5.04 1.52
N GLU A 277 26.14 -4.91 0.35
CA GLU A 277 26.72 -4.32 -0.85
C GLU A 277 26.00 -3.00 -1.20
N ASP A 278 26.66 -2.10 -1.96
CA ASP A 278 26.08 -0.82 -2.41
C ASP A 278 26.16 -0.73 -3.95
N PRO A 279 25.37 -1.54 -4.69
CA PRO A 279 25.46 -1.63 -6.13
C PRO A 279 25.08 -0.30 -6.81
N GLY A 280 26.00 0.18 -7.65
CA GLY A 280 25.81 1.38 -8.46
C GLY A 280 25.07 1.12 -9.77
N TRP A 281 24.19 2.02 -10.17
CA TRP A 281 23.50 2.02 -11.45
C TRP A 281 23.55 3.41 -12.08
N GLN A 282 24.02 3.48 -13.32
CA GLN A 282 24.11 4.70 -14.11
C GLN A 282 23.30 4.57 -15.41
N GLY A 283 22.50 5.59 -15.74
CA GLY A 283 21.81 5.66 -17.02
C GLY A 283 22.75 5.77 -18.20
N SER A 284 22.38 5.10 -19.30
CA SER A 284 23.18 4.98 -20.52
C SER A 284 22.64 5.89 -21.63
N ASN A 285 23.50 6.33 -22.55
CA ASN A 285 23.13 7.07 -23.77
C ASN A 285 22.27 8.34 -23.58
N GLY A 286 22.32 8.97 -22.40
CA GLY A 286 21.48 10.12 -22.07
C GLY A 286 20.01 9.78 -21.83
N ALA A 287 19.75 8.54 -21.42
CA ALA A 287 18.49 8.07 -20.88
C ALA A 287 18.63 7.84 -19.36
N PRO A 288 17.51 7.79 -18.62
CA PRO A 288 17.51 7.40 -17.21
C PRO A 288 18.10 6.00 -17.00
N ALA A 289 18.57 5.73 -15.78
CA ALA A 289 18.96 4.38 -15.39
C ALA A 289 17.76 3.43 -15.47
N LEU A 290 16.62 3.89 -14.93
CA LEU A 290 15.38 3.15 -14.90
C LEU A 290 14.19 4.07 -15.24
N THR A 291 13.35 3.61 -16.17
CA THR A 291 12.06 4.21 -16.48
C THR A 291 10.94 3.23 -16.12
N VAL A 292 10.06 3.62 -15.20
CA VAL A 292 8.84 2.87 -14.83
C VAL A 292 7.70 3.34 -15.73
N GLY A 293 7.27 2.51 -16.67
CA GLY A 293 6.17 2.83 -17.59
C GLY A 293 4.79 2.68 -16.96
N GLY A 294 3.73 2.98 -17.73
CA GLY A 294 2.35 3.10 -17.23
C GLY A 294 1.72 1.85 -16.60
N SER A 295 2.31 0.67 -16.79
CA SER A 295 1.93 -0.57 -16.11
C SER A 295 3.03 -1.12 -15.20
N GLY A 296 4.13 -0.37 -15.06
CA GLY A 296 5.26 -0.73 -14.24
C GLY A 296 5.00 -0.47 -12.76
N VAL A 297 5.40 -1.43 -11.93
CA VAL A 297 5.37 -1.36 -10.47
C VAL A 297 6.76 -1.70 -9.97
N LEU A 298 7.47 -0.71 -9.44
CA LEU A 298 8.83 -0.84 -8.94
C LEU A 298 8.85 -0.84 -7.42
N PHE A 299 9.52 -1.81 -6.80
CA PHE A 299 10.00 -1.71 -5.42
C PHE A 299 11.53 -1.69 -5.48
N MET A 300 12.19 -0.63 -5.02
CA MET A 300 13.64 -0.50 -5.10
C MET A 300 14.23 -0.25 -3.73
N ARG A 301 15.25 -1.02 -3.37
CA ARG A 301 15.91 -0.90 -2.06
C ARG A 301 17.41 -1.12 -2.17
N ASP A 302 18.21 -0.40 -1.38
CA ASP A 302 19.67 -0.59 -1.30
C ASP A 302 20.38 -0.48 -2.67
N ILE A 303 19.87 0.40 -3.54
CA ILE A 303 20.46 0.71 -4.86
C ILE A 303 20.96 2.16 -4.87
N MET A 304 22.17 2.37 -5.40
CA MET A 304 22.67 3.70 -5.72
C MET A 304 22.50 4.00 -7.21
N ILE A 305 21.60 4.92 -7.57
CA ILE A 305 21.50 5.47 -8.93
C ILE A 305 22.30 6.78 -9.02
N ALA A 306 23.43 6.76 -9.73
CA ALA A 306 24.30 7.93 -9.82
C ALA A 306 25.02 8.13 -11.15
N GLY A 307 25.40 9.37 -11.43
CA GLY A 307 26.28 9.72 -12.55
C GLY A 307 25.61 9.72 -13.93
N THR A 308 24.28 9.67 -14.00
CA THR A 308 23.56 9.71 -15.28
C THR A 308 23.84 11.01 -16.03
N GLN A 309 24.27 10.89 -17.29
CA GLN A 309 24.82 12.00 -18.08
C GLN A 309 23.81 12.61 -19.05
N ASN A 310 24.19 13.73 -19.67
CA ASN A 310 23.45 14.40 -20.75
C ASN A 310 22.07 14.93 -20.38
N GLY A 311 21.84 15.24 -19.10
CA GLY A 311 20.62 15.86 -18.62
C GLY A 311 19.44 14.90 -18.43
N ALA A 312 19.70 13.59 -18.42
CA ALA A 312 18.69 12.61 -18.00
C ALA A 312 18.65 12.48 -16.46
N PRO A 313 17.46 12.26 -15.88
CA PRO A 313 17.34 11.97 -14.46
C PRO A 313 17.88 10.58 -14.12
N GLY A 314 18.04 10.27 -12.83
CA GLY A 314 18.37 8.90 -12.40
C GLY A 314 17.20 7.95 -12.63
N LEU A 315 16.05 8.27 -12.03
CA LEU A 315 14.81 7.50 -12.11
C LEU A 315 13.70 8.32 -12.78
N GLU A 316 12.93 7.69 -13.65
CA GLU A 316 11.76 8.31 -14.28
C GLU A 316 10.52 7.43 -14.10
N VAL A 317 9.43 7.98 -13.55
CA VAL A 317 8.14 7.27 -13.36
C VAL A 317 7.11 7.90 -14.29
N VAL A 318 6.70 7.16 -15.33
CA VAL A 318 5.80 7.65 -16.38
C VAL A 318 4.49 6.85 -16.35
N GLY A 319 3.56 7.31 -15.53
CA GLY A 319 2.24 6.70 -15.31
C GLY A 319 2.23 5.40 -14.50
N GLY A 320 3.41 4.88 -14.13
CA GLY A 320 3.55 3.70 -13.26
C GLY A 320 3.61 4.06 -11.78
N SER A 321 4.01 3.12 -10.94
CA SER A 321 4.19 3.33 -9.50
C SER A 321 5.56 2.84 -9.03
N ALA A 322 6.23 3.62 -8.18
CA ALA A 322 7.53 3.28 -7.63
C ALA A 322 7.56 3.49 -6.11
N TRP A 323 8.00 2.48 -5.38
CA TRP A 323 8.40 2.54 -3.98
C TRP A 323 9.92 2.47 -3.95
N VAL A 324 10.53 3.48 -3.35
CA VAL A 324 11.97 3.61 -3.25
C VAL A 324 12.33 3.75 -1.79
N GLU A 325 12.96 2.73 -1.24
CA GLU A 325 13.31 2.61 0.17
C GLU A 325 14.83 2.55 0.32
N GLN A 326 15.44 3.20 1.31
CA GLN A 326 16.88 3.05 1.60
C GLN A 326 17.79 3.15 0.36
N ALA A 327 17.45 4.04 -0.58
CA ALA A 327 18.17 4.18 -1.84
C ALA A 327 18.88 5.52 -1.93
N LYS A 328 19.88 5.59 -2.82
CA LYS A 328 20.65 6.81 -3.09
C LYS A 328 20.48 7.18 -4.56
N ILE A 329 19.67 8.18 -4.88
CA ILE A 329 19.49 8.68 -6.25
C ILE A 329 20.14 10.05 -6.38
N VAL A 330 21.44 10.05 -6.67
CA VAL A 330 22.30 11.23 -6.47
C VAL A 330 23.18 11.56 -7.67
N ASN A 331 23.54 12.83 -7.84
CA ASN A 331 24.51 13.31 -8.83
C ASN A 331 24.20 12.87 -10.28
N ASN A 332 22.91 12.96 -10.64
CA ASN A 332 22.42 12.73 -11.99
C ASN A 332 22.18 14.07 -12.68
N THR A 333 22.77 14.29 -13.85
CA THR A 333 22.83 15.62 -14.51
C THR A 333 21.47 16.20 -14.92
N GLY A 334 20.42 15.38 -14.97
CA GLY A 334 19.03 15.78 -15.20
C GLY A 334 18.16 15.90 -13.95
N GLY A 335 18.72 15.75 -12.75
CA GLY A 335 17.97 15.61 -11.50
C GLY A 335 17.92 14.16 -11.01
N GLY A 336 17.39 13.95 -9.81
CA GLY A 336 17.27 12.62 -9.21
C GLY A 336 16.11 11.83 -9.82
N ILE A 337 14.89 12.31 -9.59
CA ILE A 337 13.64 11.61 -9.94
C ILE A 337 12.70 12.54 -10.71
N VAL A 338 12.09 12.01 -11.77
CA VAL A 338 10.98 12.67 -12.47
C VAL A 338 9.73 11.80 -12.37
N VAL A 339 8.60 12.43 -12.01
CA VAL A 339 7.28 11.79 -12.00
C VAL A 339 6.39 12.49 -13.02
N ASP A 340 5.91 11.75 -14.00
CA ASP A 340 5.09 12.25 -15.11
C ASP A 340 4.00 11.23 -15.51
N GLY A 341 3.09 11.64 -16.38
CA GLY A 341 2.06 10.78 -16.96
C GLY A 341 1.05 10.22 -15.96
N GLY A 342 0.86 10.88 -14.82
CA GLY A 342 0.01 10.43 -13.73
C GLY A 342 0.67 9.38 -12.81
N GLY A 343 2.01 9.31 -12.80
CA GLY A 343 2.75 8.35 -12.00
C GLY A 343 2.65 8.59 -10.48
N ALA A 344 2.99 7.58 -9.70
CA ALA A 344 3.04 7.64 -8.23
C ALA A 344 4.44 7.27 -7.72
N LEU A 345 4.95 8.07 -6.78
CA LEU A 345 6.22 7.82 -6.10
C LEU A 345 6.02 7.75 -4.58
N VAL A 346 6.47 6.67 -3.96
CA VAL A 346 6.68 6.55 -2.52
C VAL A 346 8.18 6.51 -2.29
N LEU A 347 8.70 7.42 -1.46
CA LEU A 347 10.12 7.56 -1.17
C LEU A 347 10.34 7.53 0.34
N GLU A 348 11.09 6.55 0.81
CA GLU A 348 11.31 6.30 2.23
C GLU A 348 12.80 6.11 2.53
N ASN A 349 13.28 6.69 3.65
CA ASN A 349 14.66 6.50 4.11
C ASN A 349 15.74 6.69 3.03
N SER A 350 15.53 7.62 2.10
CA SER A 350 16.37 7.72 0.91
C SER A 350 17.11 9.05 0.81
N PHE A 351 18.23 9.04 0.10
CA PHE A 351 18.96 10.24 -0.31
C PHE A 351 18.66 10.56 -1.77
N VAL A 352 18.18 11.77 -2.06
CA VAL A 352 17.91 12.20 -3.44
C VAL A 352 18.47 13.60 -3.65
N GLY A 353 19.41 13.75 -4.57
CA GLY A 353 20.03 15.06 -4.72
C GLY A 353 21.43 15.12 -5.31
N GLY A 354 22.14 16.16 -4.91
CA GLY A 354 23.54 16.39 -5.27
C GLY A 354 23.76 17.84 -5.67
N ASN A 355 24.94 18.12 -6.21
CA ASN A 355 25.36 19.49 -6.54
C ASN A 355 24.82 20.01 -7.89
N GLU A 356 23.71 19.44 -8.36
CA GLU A 356 23.18 19.71 -9.69
C GLU A 356 22.32 20.99 -9.69
N ASN A 357 22.50 21.84 -10.70
CA ASN A 357 21.64 23.00 -10.93
C ASN A 357 20.33 22.57 -11.62
N GLN A 358 19.57 21.70 -10.97
CA GLN A 358 18.37 21.06 -11.50
C GLN A 358 17.27 20.96 -10.45
N ARG A 359 16.07 20.64 -10.91
CA ARG A 359 15.00 20.13 -10.05
C ARG A 359 15.36 18.68 -9.70
N ILE A 360 15.53 18.41 -8.42
CA ILE A 360 16.03 17.11 -7.95
C ILE A 360 14.91 16.08 -7.96
N ILE A 361 13.76 16.40 -7.39
CA ILE A 361 12.50 15.71 -7.65
C ILE A 361 11.61 16.67 -8.45
N ASP A 362 11.23 16.29 -9.67
CA ASP A 362 10.33 17.08 -10.52
C ASP A 362 9.05 16.29 -10.80
N VAL A 363 7.93 16.75 -10.24
CA VAL A 363 6.61 16.15 -10.45
C VAL A 363 5.84 16.98 -11.48
N VAL A 364 5.89 16.49 -12.71
CA VAL A 364 5.24 17.12 -13.87
C VAL A 364 3.74 16.85 -13.84
N ASP A 365 3.37 15.57 -13.71
CA ASP A 365 2.01 15.06 -13.64
C ASP A 365 2.00 13.73 -12.84
N GLY A 366 1.53 13.75 -11.59
CA GLY A 366 1.57 12.60 -10.70
C GLY A 366 1.46 12.98 -9.23
N GLN A 367 1.76 12.02 -8.36
CA GLN A 367 1.75 12.20 -6.90
C GLN A 367 3.04 11.67 -6.27
N LEU A 368 3.41 12.25 -5.13
CA LEU A 368 4.54 11.80 -4.32
C LEU A 368 4.16 11.69 -2.83
N SER A 369 4.68 10.67 -2.17
CA SER A 369 4.71 10.53 -0.72
C SER A 369 6.16 10.36 -0.30
N VAL A 370 6.67 11.25 0.55
CA VAL A 370 8.04 11.20 1.03
C VAL A 370 8.03 11.10 2.54
N VAL A 371 8.72 10.11 3.10
CA VAL A 371 8.84 9.89 4.53
C VAL A 371 10.32 9.67 4.89
N PHE A 372 10.79 10.30 5.97
CA PHE A 372 12.15 10.15 6.48
C PHE A 372 13.23 10.17 5.39
N SER A 373 13.16 11.11 4.44
CA SER A 373 14.13 11.19 3.34
C SER A 373 14.90 12.50 3.38
N THR A 374 16.13 12.49 2.85
CA THR A 374 16.95 13.70 2.73
C THR A 374 17.05 14.10 1.26
N ILE A 375 16.47 15.26 0.94
CA ILE A 375 16.41 15.79 -0.42
C ILE A 375 17.22 17.08 -0.48
N GLY A 376 18.25 17.07 -1.34
CA GLY A 376 19.24 18.13 -1.41
C GLY A 376 19.48 18.62 -2.83
N ALA A 377 19.24 19.90 -3.10
CA ALA A 377 19.55 20.51 -4.39
C ALA A 377 20.81 21.37 -4.37
N GLY A 378 21.52 21.41 -5.49
CA GLY A 378 22.71 22.22 -5.66
C GLY A 378 22.42 23.71 -5.78
N PHE A 379 23.27 24.40 -6.52
CA PHE A 379 23.22 25.85 -6.68
C PHE A 379 22.66 26.28 -8.03
N GLY A 380 22.12 27.50 -8.08
CA GLY A 380 21.71 28.17 -9.32
C GLY A 380 20.21 28.30 -9.50
N ASN A 381 19.80 28.99 -10.56
CA ASN A 381 18.42 29.47 -10.68
C ASN A 381 17.39 28.35 -10.89
N THR A 382 17.81 27.19 -11.37
CA THR A 382 16.94 26.03 -11.62
C THR A 382 16.98 25.01 -10.49
N ALA A 383 17.94 25.12 -9.56
CA ALA A 383 18.07 24.23 -8.41
C ALA A 383 16.82 24.27 -7.51
N ARG A 384 16.15 23.13 -7.34
CA ARG A 384 15.03 22.91 -6.42
C ARG A 384 15.16 21.51 -5.85
N ALA A 385 15.02 21.35 -4.54
CA ALA A 385 14.99 20.02 -3.94
C ALA A 385 13.71 19.30 -4.40
N LEU A 386 12.59 20.02 -4.40
CA LEU A 386 11.34 19.55 -4.97
C LEU A 386 10.69 20.65 -5.82
N ALA A 387 10.26 20.27 -7.01
CA ALA A 387 9.41 21.10 -7.86
C ALA A 387 8.19 20.31 -8.34
N CYS A 388 7.05 20.98 -8.48
CA CYS A 388 5.88 20.38 -9.10
C CYS A 388 4.95 21.40 -9.74
N THR A 389 4.07 20.94 -10.64
CA THR A 389 2.98 21.78 -11.17
C THR A 389 1.89 22.02 -10.12
N ASP A 390 1.49 20.97 -9.41
CA ASP A 390 0.51 20.97 -8.32
C ASP A 390 0.81 19.78 -7.40
N GLY A 391 0.93 20.02 -6.10
CA GLY A 391 1.23 19.04 -5.06
C GLY A 391 0.00 18.60 -4.29
N SER A 392 -1.21 18.90 -4.79
CA SER A 392 -2.45 18.42 -4.17
C SER A 392 -2.46 16.89 -4.10
N GLY A 393 -2.67 16.34 -2.90
CA GLY A 393 -2.59 14.89 -2.65
C GLY A 393 -1.17 14.35 -2.47
N SER A 394 -0.15 15.19 -2.57
CA SER A 394 1.24 14.84 -2.28
C SER A 394 1.66 15.30 -0.89
N THR A 395 2.56 14.55 -0.25
CA THR A 395 3.04 14.84 1.10
C THR A 395 4.55 14.65 1.23
N ILE A 396 5.16 15.47 2.09
CA ILE A 396 6.50 15.25 2.64
C ILE A 396 6.35 15.22 4.16
N ARG A 397 6.83 14.15 4.78
CA ARG A 397 6.81 13.98 6.23
C ARG A 397 8.18 13.58 6.77
N ASN A 398 8.51 14.03 7.97
CA ASN A 398 9.71 13.59 8.71
C ASN A 398 11.03 13.74 7.96
N SER A 399 11.11 14.66 6.99
CA SER A 399 12.19 14.69 6.00
C SER A 399 13.05 15.95 6.12
N ILE A 400 14.25 15.93 5.53
CA ILE A 400 15.08 17.13 5.34
C ILE A 400 14.96 17.56 3.88
N VAL A 401 14.61 18.83 3.64
CA VAL A 401 14.54 19.41 2.30
C VAL A 401 15.36 20.70 2.28
N VAL A 402 16.45 20.71 1.50
CA VAL A 402 17.42 21.82 1.44
C VAL A 402 17.89 22.07 0.01
N SER A 403 18.29 23.30 -0.28
CA SER A 403 18.91 23.72 -1.53
C SER A 403 20.04 24.69 -1.29
N TYR A 404 21.18 24.43 -1.93
CA TYR A 404 22.32 25.36 -1.95
C TYR A 404 22.09 26.57 -2.88
N SER A 405 20.87 27.11 -2.95
CA SER A 405 20.47 28.16 -3.88
C SER A 405 19.71 29.28 -3.19
N ASP A 406 19.77 30.49 -3.74
CA ASP A 406 18.92 31.62 -3.32
C ASP A 406 17.43 31.43 -3.72
N GLN A 407 17.11 30.28 -4.30
CA GLN A 407 15.77 29.93 -4.73
C GLN A 407 15.08 29.06 -3.67
N PRO A 408 13.73 29.06 -3.61
CA PRO A 408 13.02 28.18 -2.70
C PRO A 408 13.41 26.72 -2.92
N GLU A 409 13.74 25.99 -1.87
CA GLU A 409 14.03 24.57 -1.90
C GLU A 409 12.83 23.74 -2.36
N ILE A 410 11.61 24.21 -2.03
CA ILE A 410 10.33 23.65 -2.48
C ILE A 410 9.63 24.67 -3.38
N ASP A 411 9.41 24.29 -4.63
CA ASP A 411 8.63 25.03 -5.63
C ASP A 411 7.47 24.15 -6.12
N CYS A 412 6.55 23.85 -5.20
CA CYS A 412 5.47 22.90 -5.41
C CYS A 412 4.20 23.40 -4.70
N PRO A 413 3.26 24.06 -5.41
CA PRO A 413 2.04 24.58 -4.81
C PRO A 413 1.18 23.46 -4.20
N ASN A 414 0.46 23.74 -3.10
CA ASN A 414 -0.49 22.82 -2.44
C ASN A 414 0.09 21.53 -1.84
N ILE A 415 1.40 21.31 -1.91
CA ILE A 415 2.01 20.18 -1.21
C ILE A 415 1.88 20.33 0.30
N GLN A 416 1.63 19.21 0.99
CA GLN A 416 1.65 19.18 2.45
C GLN A 416 3.04 18.81 2.94
N VAL A 417 3.61 19.68 3.78
CA VAL A 417 4.87 19.42 4.47
C VAL A 417 4.58 19.33 5.96
N VAL A 418 4.89 18.18 6.55
CA VAL A 418 4.54 17.82 7.94
C VAL A 418 5.80 17.37 8.64
N ASP A 419 6.08 17.87 9.85
CA ASP A 419 7.19 17.41 10.71
C ASP A 419 8.53 17.27 9.97
N SER A 420 8.78 18.16 9.01
CA SER A 420 9.95 18.12 8.12
C SER A 420 10.78 19.38 8.31
N PHE A 421 12.10 19.22 8.19
CA PHE A 421 13.04 20.32 8.24
C PHE A 421 13.18 20.94 6.85
N THR A 422 12.84 22.23 6.75
CA THR A 422 13.05 23.06 5.56
C THR A 422 13.86 24.31 5.92
N GLU A 423 14.55 24.90 4.95
CA GLU A 423 15.27 26.16 5.16
C GLU A 423 14.30 27.30 5.45
N ALA A 424 13.18 27.34 4.71
CA ALA A 424 12.16 28.35 4.81
C ALA A 424 11.52 28.39 6.20
N ASP A 425 11.13 27.23 6.76
CA ASP A 425 10.46 27.16 8.06
C ASP A 425 11.43 27.33 9.22
N SER A 426 12.65 26.85 9.06
CA SER A 426 13.69 26.97 10.10
C SER A 426 14.32 28.35 10.18
N GLY A 427 14.24 29.14 9.10
CA GLY A 427 14.93 30.43 8.97
C GLY A 427 16.46 30.28 8.89
N MET A 428 16.94 29.07 8.61
CA MET A 428 18.36 28.75 8.41
C MET A 428 18.60 28.49 6.93
N THR A 429 19.70 29.03 6.42
CA THR A 429 20.13 28.81 5.05
C THR A 429 21.12 27.67 5.02
N PHE A 430 20.94 26.74 4.07
CA PHE A 430 21.94 25.73 3.77
C PHE A 430 22.90 26.28 2.71
N ASP A 431 24.20 26.22 3.00
CA ASP A 431 25.26 26.71 2.12
C ASP A 431 26.49 25.78 2.08
N ASP A 432 27.44 26.06 1.20
CA ASP A 432 28.70 25.31 1.08
C ASP A 432 29.57 25.33 2.35
N LEU A 433 29.30 26.24 3.28
CA LEU A 433 30.00 26.35 4.55
C LEU A 433 29.27 25.67 5.71
N SER A 434 28.05 25.21 5.48
CA SER A 434 27.18 24.62 6.49
C SER A 434 27.79 23.33 7.04
N GLY A 435 28.35 22.49 6.16
CA GLY A 435 29.01 21.25 6.56
C GLY A 435 28.09 20.27 7.28
N TRP A 436 26.77 20.35 7.01
CA TRP A 436 25.76 19.52 7.68
C TRP A 436 25.86 18.06 7.28
N PHE A 437 26.34 17.79 6.06
CA PHE A 437 26.44 16.45 5.50
C PHE A 437 27.89 16.01 5.34
N ALA A 438 28.12 14.69 5.34
CA ALA A 438 29.43 14.08 5.17
C ALA A 438 30.08 14.46 3.83
N ASP A 439 29.34 14.35 2.72
CA ASP A 439 29.76 14.83 1.40
C ASP A 439 28.55 15.18 0.52
N PHE A 440 28.01 16.38 0.68
CA PHE A 440 26.88 16.87 -0.11
C PHE A 440 27.15 16.85 -1.63
N GLU A 441 28.37 17.21 -2.06
CA GLU A 441 28.70 17.23 -3.49
C GLU A 441 28.85 15.80 -4.04
N GLY A 442 29.31 14.87 -3.22
CA GLY A 442 29.36 13.44 -3.51
C GLY A 442 28.01 12.73 -3.46
N GLY A 443 26.95 13.39 -2.95
CA GLY A 443 25.63 12.78 -2.77
C GLY A 443 25.50 11.97 -1.48
N ASP A 444 26.44 12.14 -0.55
CA ASP A 444 26.42 11.53 0.77
C ASP A 444 25.78 12.51 1.76
N PHE A 445 24.53 12.22 2.13
CA PHE A 445 23.72 13.06 2.99
C PHE A 445 23.63 12.56 4.44
N HIS A 446 24.58 11.72 4.88
CA HIS A 446 24.71 11.43 6.31
C HIS A 446 25.07 12.72 7.06
N LEU A 447 24.44 12.95 8.19
CA LEU A 447 24.59 14.13 9.02
C LEU A 447 25.95 14.12 9.72
N ALA A 448 26.70 15.21 9.58
CA ALA A 448 27.96 15.42 10.25
C ALA A 448 27.72 15.82 11.73
N PRO A 449 28.17 15.03 12.72
CA PRO A 449 27.86 15.27 14.13
C PRO A 449 28.18 16.68 14.61
N GLY A 450 27.16 17.38 15.14
CA GLY A 450 27.27 18.72 15.70
C GLY A 450 27.45 19.86 14.68
N MET A 451 27.34 19.57 13.38
CA MET A 451 27.43 20.58 12.31
C MET A 451 26.06 21.03 11.80
N TYR A 452 25.06 20.15 11.84
CA TYR A 452 23.69 20.43 11.42
C TYR A 452 22.90 21.17 12.51
N PRO A 453 21.75 21.80 12.16
CA PRO A 453 20.92 22.48 13.13
C PRO A 453 20.31 21.52 14.17
N PRO A 454 20.40 21.84 15.48
CA PRO A 454 19.88 20.96 16.53
C PRO A 454 18.38 20.68 16.46
N THR A 455 17.61 21.48 15.72
CA THR A 455 16.19 21.25 15.51
C THR A 455 15.91 19.96 14.74
N ILE A 456 16.83 19.53 13.86
CA ILE A 456 16.69 18.31 13.06
C ILE A 456 16.47 17.08 13.95
N GLU A 457 17.12 17.02 15.12
CA GLU A 457 17.06 15.88 16.07
C GLU A 457 15.67 15.63 16.66
N THR A 458 14.76 16.60 16.53
CA THR A 458 13.42 16.54 17.15
C THR A 458 12.31 17.03 16.22
N THR A 459 12.60 17.28 14.94
CA THR A 459 11.62 17.85 14.00
C THR A 459 10.62 16.80 13.52
N ALA A 460 11.09 15.56 13.30
CA ALA A 460 10.23 14.47 12.89
C ALA A 460 9.41 13.93 14.07
N THR A 461 8.24 13.38 13.77
CA THR A 461 7.43 12.57 14.68
C THR A 461 7.32 11.16 14.12
N TRP A 462 8.01 10.20 14.71
CA TRP A 462 7.85 8.79 14.37
C TRP A 462 6.51 8.28 14.89
N THR A 463 5.82 7.47 14.10
CA THR A 463 4.50 6.87 14.38
C THR A 463 4.46 5.42 13.92
N PRO A 464 3.62 4.54 14.51
CA PRO A 464 3.46 3.17 14.01
C PRO A 464 3.13 3.13 12.51
N GLY A 465 3.86 2.32 11.76
CA GLY A 465 3.82 2.27 10.29
C GLY A 465 4.92 3.09 9.62
N ASP A 466 5.67 3.91 10.37
CA ASP A 466 6.91 4.51 9.86
C ASP A 466 8.04 3.48 9.77
N PRO A 467 9.03 3.72 8.90
CA PRO A 467 10.23 2.90 8.84
C PRO A 467 10.87 2.67 10.22
N PRO A 468 11.20 1.42 10.58
CA PRO A 468 11.71 1.08 11.91
C PRO A 468 13.22 1.35 12.06
N THR A 469 13.92 1.58 10.95
CA THR A 469 15.34 1.93 10.88
C THR A 469 15.53 3.17 10.01
N ASP A 470 16.74 3.70 9.96
CA ASP A 470 17.13 4.76 9.04
C ASP A 470 17.80 4.17 7.77
N ILE A 471 18.57 4.97 7.02
CA ILE A 471 19.27 4.55 5.80
C ILE A 471 20.46 3.62 6.07
N ASP A 472 21.03 3.62 7.28
CA ASP A 472 22.18 2.81 7.70
C ASP A 472 21.74 1.59 8.54
N ASP A 473 20.43 1.30 8.55
CA ASP A 473 19.76 0.31 9.40
C ASP A 473 19.86 0.60 10.91
N ASP A 474 20.18 1.84 11.30
CA ASP A 474 20.16 2.22 12.70
C ASP A 474 18.71 2.33 13.20
N PRO A 475 18.36 1.71 14.35
CA PRO A 475 16.98 1.67 14.82
C PRO A 475 16.40 3.06 15.07
N ARG A 476 15.16 3.27 14.63
CA ARG A 476 14.31 4.42 15.00
C ARG A 476 13.50 4.12 16.28
N PRO A 477 12.80 5.10 16.87
CA PRO A 477 11.92 4.86 18.00
C PRO A 477 10.87 3.76 17.71
N THR A 478 10.48 3.01 18.75
CA THR A 478 9.46 1.95 18.64
C THR A 478 8.09 2.40 19.16
N GLU A 479 7.98 3.64 19.62
CA GLU A 479 6.76 4.26 20.13
C GLU A 479 6.63 5.65 19.52
N GLU A 480 5.41 6.15 19.38
CA GLU A 480 5.15 7.48 18.85
C GLU A 480 5.93 8.55 19.61
N GLY A 481 6.67 9.39 18.88
CA GLY A 481 7.48 10.41 19.52
C GLY A 481 8.43 11.15 18.58
N PRO A 482 9.15 12.16 19.11
CA PRO A 482 10.09 12.94 18.33
C PRO A 482 11.27 12.09 17.85
N ASP A 483 11.73 12.35 16.63
CA ASP A 483 12.89 11.71 16.00
C ASP A 483 13.68 12.69 15.11
N PHE A 484 14.79 12.21 14.55
CA PHE A 484 15.58 12.90 13.54
C PHE A 484 14.79 13.02 12.24
N ALA A 485 14.65 14.25 11.74
CA ALA A 485 14.19 14.45 10.36
C ALA A 485 15.25 13.99 9.37
N GLY A 486 14.80 13.46 8.23
CA GLY A 486 15.67 12.95 7.17
C GLY A 486 15.94 11.46 7.25
N ALA A 487 16.70 10.97 6.27
CA ALA A 487 17.00 9.55 6.10
C ALA A 487 18.08 9.02 7.02
N ASP A 488 18.91 9.88 7.58
CA ASP A 488 20.00 9.50 8.47
C ASP A 488 19.69 9.90 9.92
N ARG A 489 19.95 8.96 10.83
CA ARG A 489 20.00 9.18 12.27
C ARG A 489 21.44 8.95 12.70
N ILE A 490 22.05 9.96 13.31
CA ILE A 490 23.44 9.83 13.77
C ILE A 490 23.58 8.68 14.79
N PRO A 491 24.58 7.80 14.63
CA PRO A 491 24.86 6.68 15.55
C PRO A 491 25.18 7.06 17.00
#